data_AF-A0A7W5F7T2-F1
#
_entry.id   AF-A0A7W5F7T2-F1
#
_cell.length_a   1.000
_cell.length_b   1.000
_cell.length_c   1.000
_cell.angle_alpha   90.00
_cell.angle_beta   90.00
_cell.angle_gamma   90.00
#
_symmetry.space_group_name_H-M   'P 1'
#
loop_
_entity.id
_entity.type
_entity.pdbx_description
1 polymer ?
#
loop_
_entity_poly.entity_id
_entity_poly.type
_entity_poly.pdbx_seq_one_letter_code
_entity_poly.pdbx_strand_id
1 'polypeptide(L)'
;MLSLDHHGNNYVDGYHPEGFLFGWERPRDVTFVLDSIPVSGRVGVAGFSLGGYTAAAMAGARLNRATIEALLSGEIPLPPIDEFPDALQRLKVTTPPNRWPTALDRACSDLRDPRVAAAFVVAPGLGALMTRASLTDVSIPIEVRWGDADTTNPFDLDVRPLLDHVPDIHGHEVGTGVRHEHFIEPLTPDRADVRTSVASDAVQFFTERLA
;
A
#
# COMPACT_ATOMS: atom_id res chain seq x y z
N MET A 1 5.61 -17.54 5.74
CA MET A 1 4.95 -16.22 5.80
C MET A 1 5.77 -15.34 6.75
N LEU A 2 6.02 -14.09 6.36
CA LEU A 2 6.74 -13.09 7.15
C LEU A 2 5.82 -11.88 7.30
N SER A 3 5.75 -11.29 8.50
CA SER A 3 5.08 -10.02 8.75
C SER A 3 6.11 -9.01 9.22
N LEU A 4 5.95 -7.76 8.81
CA LEU A 4 6.94 -6.70 8.98
C LEU A 4 6.31 -5.50 9.70
N ASP A 5 7.06 -4.93 10.64
CA ASP A 5 6.82 -3.58 11.12
C ASP A 5 7.64 -2.60 10.26
N HIS A 6 6.99 -1.55 9.77
CA HIS A 6 7.65 -0.52 8.95
C HIS A 6 8.27 0.56 9.81
N HIS A 7 9.51 0.94 9.53
CA HIS A 7 10.24 1.88 10.37
C HIS A 7 9.53 3.25 10.42
N GLY A 8 9.25 3.72 11.64
CA GLY A 8 8.57 5.00 11.86
C GLY A 8 7.09 5.04 11.48
N ASN A 9 6.48 3.89 11.20
CA ASN A 9 5.04 3.72 10.99
C ASN A 9 4.60 2.39 11.61
N ASN A 10 4.76 2.26 12.92
CA ASN A 10 4.40 1.09 13.71
C ASN A 10 4.15 1.46 15.20
N TYR A 11 3.65 0.50 15.98
CA TYR A 11 3.36 0.67 17.41
C TYR A 11 4.57 0.46 18.34
N VAL A 12 5.68 -0.09 17.81
CA VAL A 12 6.89 -0.45 18.57
C VAL A 12 7.75 0.78 18.85
N ASP A 13 8.09 1.53 17.79
CA ASP A 13 8.93 2.73 17.85
C ASP A 13 8.11 4.03 17.70
N GLY A 14 6.81 3.92 17.38
CA GLY A 14 5.89 5.03 17.20
C GLY A 14 5.99 5.69 15.82
N TYR A 15 5.34 6.86 15.69
CA TYR A 15 5.27 7.59 14.42
C TYR A 15 6.37 8.63 14.27
N HIS A 16 7.17 8.44 13.22
CA HIS A 16 8.09 9.43 12.71
C HIS A 16 7.46 10.07 11.46
N PRO A 17 7.48 11.41 11.30
CA PRO A 17 6.83 12.06 10.15
C PRO A 17 7.33 11.54 8.79
N GLU A 18 8.63 11.26 8.66
CA GLU A 18 9.21 10.65 7.46
C GLU A 18 8.64 9.24 7.25
N GLY A 19 8.72 8.34 8.23
CA GLY A 19 8.18 6.98 8.12
C GLY A 19 6.66 6.93 7.90
N PHE A 20 5.93 7.91 8.42
CA PHE A 20 4.48 7.98 8.29
C PHE A 20 4.05 8.45 6.90
N LEU A 21 4.61 9.57 6.42
CA LEU A 21 4.20 10.19 5.16
C LEU A 21 4.92 9.64 3.94
N PHE A 22 6.15 9.13 4.10
CA PHE A 22 6.93 8.57 3.00
C PHE A 22 6.58 7.10 2.80
N GLY A 23 5.32 6.82 2.42
CA GLY A 23 4.84 5.47 2.17
C GLY A 23 5.72 4.68 1.19
N TRP A 24 6.43 5.37 0.29
CA TRP A 24 7.42 4.79 -0.63
C TRP A 24 8.68 4.21 0.02
N GLU A 25 8.94 4.43 1.30
CA GLU A 25 9.99 3.72 2.02
C GLU A 25 9.55 2.30 2.41
N ARG A 26 8.23 2.04 2.54
CA ARG A 26 7.72 0.70 2.92
C ARG A 26 8.11 -0.43 1.95
N PRO A 27 8.00 -0.30 0.62
CA PRO A 27 8.51 -1.32 -0.30
C PRO A 27 10.00 -1.61 -0.10
N ARG A 28 10.78 -0.58 0.26
CA ARG A 28 12.23 -0.69 0.45
C ARG A 28 12.57 -1.43 1.74
N ASP A 29 11.76 -1.27 2.79
CA ASP A 29 11.84 -2.10 3.99
C ASP A 29 11.63 -3.58 3.64
N VAL A 30 10.63 -3.89 2.80
CA VAL A 30 10.36 -5.27 2.35
C VAL A 30 11.55 -5.83 1.58
N THR A 31 12.06 -5.10 0.58
CA THR A 31 13.25 -5.49 -0.19
C THR A 31 14.46 -5.71 0.73
N PHE A 32 14.71 -4.82 1.69
CA PHE A 32 15.79 -4.96 2.66
C PHE A 32 15.69 -6.25 3.48
N VAL A 33 14.47 -6.61 3.93
CA VAL A 33 14.30 -7.88 4.66
C VAL A 33 14.45 -9.08 3.73
N LEU A 34 13.95 -9.02 2.50
CA LEU A 34 14.18 -10.08 1.51
C LEU A 34 15.66 -10.27 1.18
N ASP A 35 16.48 -9.22 1.23
CA ASP A 35 17.94 -9.30 1.08
C ASP A 35 18.62 -9.93 2.29
N SER A 36 17.98 -9.84 3.46
CA SER A 36 18.53 -10.28 4.74
C SER A 36 18.18 -11.73 5.09
N ILE A 37 17.33 -12.39 4.30
CA ILE A 37 16.90 -13.78 4.53
C ILE A 37 17.16 -14.64 3.29
N PRO A 38 17.40 -15.95 3.47
CA PRO A 38 17.45 -16.85 2.33
C PRO A 38 16.06 -16.99 1.72
N VAL A 39 15.85 -16.38 0.55
CA VAL A 39 14.63 -16.51 -0.24
C VAL A 39 14.82 -17.62 -1.28
N SER A 40 13.99 -18.66 -1.22
CA SER A 40 13.93 -19.71 -2.23
C SER A 40 12.58 -19.68 -2.95
N GLY A 41 12.58 -19.67 -4.28
CA GLY A 41 11.37 -19.72 -5.10
C GLY A 41 10.73 -18.35 -5.37
N ARG A 42 9.46 -18.37 -5.75
CA ARG A 42 8.66 -17.17 -6.07
C ARG A 42 8.13 -16.53 -4.79
N VAL A 43 8.18 -15.20 -4.69
CA VAL A 43 7.66 -14.45 -3.53
C VAL A 43 6.27 -13.89 -3.87
N GLY A 44 5.30 -14.10 -2.98
CA GLY A 44 4.05 -13.35 -2.95
C GLY A 44 4.13 -12.23 -1.93
N VAL A 45 3.53 -11.08 -2.23
CA VAL A 45 3.41 -9.96 -1.28
C VAL A 45 1.93 -9.67 -1.04
N ALA A 46 1.54 -9.50 0.22
CA ALA A 46 0.19 -9.07 0.57
C ALA A 46 0.23 -7.88 1.50
N GLY A 47 -0.78 -7.02 1.43
CA GLY A 47 -0.86 -5.89 2.35
C GLY A 47 -2.23 -5.23 2.42
N PHE A 48 -2.52 -4.68 3.59
CA PHE A 48 -3.74 -3.95 3.91
C PHE A 48 -3.48 -2.44 3.93
N SER A 49 -4.39 -1.63 3.42
CA SER A 49 -4.31 -0.16 3.45
C SER A 49 -3.02 0.37 2.80
N LEU A 50 -2.16 1.07 3.52
CA LEU A 50 -0.84 1.49 3.03
C LEU A 50 0.08 0.29 2.71
N GLY A 51 -0.16 -0.87 3.32
CA GLY A 51 0.41 -2.15 2.90
C GLY A 51 -0.07 -2.61 1.52
N GLY A 52 -1.30 -2.27 1.13
CA GLY A 52 -1.82 -2.51 -0.22
C GLY A 52 -1.09 -1.66 -1.27
N TYR A 53 -0.83 -0.38 -0.96
CA TYR A 53 0.12 0.44 -1.75
C TYR A 53 1.48 -0.23 -1.84
N THR A 54 2.01 -0.70 -0.70
CA THR A 54 3.34 -1.32 -0.63
C THR A 54 3.44 -2.51 -1.58
N ALA A 55 2.46 -3.41 -1.55
CA ALA A 55 2.36 -4.56 -2.45
C ALA A 55 2.22 -4.14 -3.94
N ALA A 56 1.40 -3.13 -4.24
CA ALA A 56 1.27 -2.60 -5.60
C ALA A 56 2.57 -1.96 -6.12
N ALA A 57 3.30 -1.23 -5.27
CA ALA A 57 4.58 -0.63 -5.62
C ALA A 57 5.66 -1.68 -5.89
N MET A 58 5.70 -2.75 -5.07
CA MET A 58 6.56 -3.92 -5.30
C MET A 58 6.25 -4.63 -6.65
N ALA A 59 5.01 -4.50 -7.15
CA ALA A 59 4.59 -5.01 -8.46
C ALA A 59 4.93 -4.06 -9.63
N GLY A 60 5.38 -2.83 -9.34
CA GLY A 60 5.78 -1.82 -10.32
C GLY A 60 4.88 -0.59 -10.40
N ALA A 61 3.85 -0.46 -9.56
CA ALA A 61 3.09 0.78 -9.47
C ALA A 61 3.99 1.92 -8.94
N ARG A 62 3.85 3.13 -9.50
CA ARG A 62 4.68 4.29 -9.15
C ARG A 62 3.83 5.52 -8.87
N LEU A 63 4.24 6.30 -7.88
CA LEU A 63 3.58 7.56 -7.53
C LEU A 63 3.88 8.65 -8.57
N ASN A 64 2.92 9.54 -8.78
CA ASN A 64 3.06 10.70 -9.63
C ASN A 64 3.89 11.78 -8.94
N ARG A 65 5.07 12.09 -9.49
CA ARG A 65 6.00 13.07 -8.92
C ARG A 65 5.36 14.43 -8.65
N ALA A 66 4.62 14.97 -9.63
CA ALA A 66 4.00 16.29 -9.51
C ALA A 66 2.93 16.30 -8.41
N THR A 67 2.14 15.23 -8.31
CA THR A 67 1.13 15.11 -7.24
C THR A 67 1.78 15.02 -5.86
N ILE A 68 2.83 14.21 -5.70
CA ILE A 68 3.55 14.11 -4.42
C ILE A 68 4.21 15.44 -4.05
N GLU A 69 4.82 16.14 -5.00
CA GLU A 69 5.40 17.47 -4.79
C GLU A 69 4.35 18.50 -4.35
N ALA A 70 3.17 18.51 -5.00
CA ALA A 70 2.06 19.38 -4.62
C ALA A 70 1.53 19.08 -3.20
N LEU A 71 1.44 17.81 -2.81
CA LEU A 71 1.02 17.41 -1.46
C LEU A 71 2.05 17.82 -0.39
N LEU A 72 3.34 17.53 -0.62
CA LEU A 72 4.40 17.82 0.35
C LEU A 72 4.68 19.32 0.50
N SER A 73 4.58 20.08 -0.59
CA SER A 73 4.66 21.55 -0.54
C SER A 73 3.43 22.16 0.14
N GLY A 74 2.28 21.48 0.09
CA GLY A 74 1.00 21.96 0.60
C GLY A 74 0.23 22.81 -0.42
N GLU A 75 0.60 22.76 -1.70
CA GLU A 75 -0.20 23.30 -2.80
C GLU A 75 -1.56 22.60 -2.90
N ILE A 76 -1.59 21.29 -2.63
CA ILE A 76 -2.81 20.50 -2.49
C ILE A 76 -2.87 19.97 -1.05
N PRO A 77 -4.05 19.99 -0.41
CA PRO A 77 -4.18 19.48 0.95
C PRO A 77 -3.95 17.97 1.00
N LEU A 78 -3.22 17.51 2.02
CA LEU A 78 -3.31 16.12 2.45
C LEU A 78 -4.71 15.87 3.02
N PRO A 79 -5.32 14.71 2.75
CA PRO A 79 -6.49 14.27 3.48
C PRO A 79 -6.24 14.31 5.00
N PRO A 80 -7.27 14.53 5.84
CA PRO A 80 -7.12 14.43 7.28
C PRO A 80 -6.50 13.08 7.68
N ILE A 81 -5.46 13.16 8.51
CA ILE A 81 -4.78 11.98 9.06
C ILE A 81 -5.10 11.96 10.55
N ASP A 82 -6.27 11.44 10.93
CA ASP A 82 -6.75 11.47 12.31
C ASP A 82 -5.77 10.81 13.30
N GLU A 83 -5.06 9.79 12.82
CA GLU A 83 -4.03 9.06 13.56
C GLU A 83 -2.75 9.87 13.80
N PHE A 84 -2.42 10.82 12.90
CA PHE A 84 -1.26 11.70 13.06
C PHE A 84 -1.53 13.11 12.51
N PRO A 85 -2.37 13.92 13.18
CA PRO A 85 -2.96 15.13 12.61
C PRO A 85 -1.96 16.24 12.21
N ASP A 86 -0.78 16.28 12.82
CA ASP A 86 0.26 17.28 12.56
C ASP A 86 1.46 16.71 11.77
N ALA A 87 1.33 15.54 11.16
CA ALA A 87 2.41 14.85 10.45
C ALA A 87 3.13 15.74 9.43
N LEU A 88 2.41 16.45 8.55
CA LEU A 88 3.02 17.30 7.53
C LEU A 88 3.75 18.50 8.14
N GLN A 89 3.16 19.12 9.17
CA GLN A 89 3.80 20.23 9.86
C GLN A 89 5.09 19.78 10.53
N ARG A 90 5.08 18.65 11.23
CA ARG A 90 6.27 18.07 11.85
C ARG A 90 7.31 17.71 10.81
N LEU A 91 6.91 17.06 9.71
CA LEU A 91 7.81 16.72 8.60
C LEU A 91 8.54 17.95 8.07
N LYS A 92 7.81 19.07 7.85
CA LYS A 92 8.40 20.33 7.38
C LYS A 92 9.41 20.93 8.36
N VAL A 93 9.21 20.74 9.67
CA VAL A 93 10.14 21.19 10.71
C VAL A 93 11.37 20.29 10.80
N THR A 94 11.20 18.97 10.69
CA THR A 94 12.28 17.99 10.91
C THR A 94 13.10 17.68 9.66
N THR A 95 12.60 18.01 8.46
CA THR A 95 13.25 17.69 7.18
C THR A 95 14.04 18.90 6.65
N PRO A 96 15.39 18.84 6.63
CA PRO A 96 16.20 19.89 6.05
C PRO A 96 15.90 20.11 4.56
N PRO A 97 15.96 21.36 4.04
CA PRO A 97 15.61 21.67 2.65
C PRO A 97 16.34 20.82 1.59
N ASN A 98 17.58 20.43 1.86
CA ASN A 98 18.39 19.62 0.95
C ASN A 98 17.97 18.14 0.86
N ARG A 99 17.09 17.64 1.75
CA ARG A 99 16.59 16.27 1.70
C ARG A 99 15.37 16.09 0.78
N TRP A 100 14.63 17.16 0.48
CA TRP A 100 13.41 17.08 -0.34
C TRP A 100 13.62 16.54 -1.76
N PRO A 101 14.65 16.96 -2.52
CA PRO A 101 14.87 16.42 -3.86
C PRO A 101 15.05 14.90 -3.83
N THR A 102 15.88 14.39 -2.92
CA THR A 102 16.10 12.94 -2.75
C THR A 102 14.84 12.21 -2.31
N ALA A 103 14.02 12.80 -1.43
CA ALA A 103 12.76 12.20 -1.00
C ALA A 103 11.76 12.09 -2.16
N LEU A 104 11.64 13.14 -2.98
CA LEU A 104 10.79 13.14 -4.18
C LEU A 104 11.28 12.15 -5.23
N ASP A 105 12.58 12.08 -5.50
CA ASP A 105 13.14 11.13 -6.46
C ASP A 105 12.89 9.68 -6.02
N ARG A 106 12.95 9.40 -4.71
CA ARG A 106 12.58 8.09 -4.15
C ARG A 106 11.09 7.81 -4.27
N ALA A 107 10.23 8.80 -4.01
CA ALA A 107 8.78 8.64 -4.08
C ALA A 107 8.29 8.16 -5.44
N CYS A 108 8.90 8.64 -6.53
CA CYS A 108 8.52 8.28 -7.89
C CYS A 108 9.43 7.23 -8.55
N SER A 109 10.37 6.63 -7.81
CA SER A 109 11.27 5.59 -8.34
C SER A 109 10.54 4.29 -8.66
N ASP A 110 11.16 3.42 -9.46
CA ASP A 110 10.66 2.04 -9.62
C ASP A 110 11.03 1.23 -8.39
N LEU A 111 10.03 0.91 -7.57
CA LEU A 111 10.17 0.15 -6.32
C LEU A 111 9.88 -1.34 -6.49
N ARG A 112 9.81 -1.81 -7.74
CA ARG A 112 9.60 -3.22 -8.04
C ARG A 112 10.71 -4.08 -7.48
N ASP A 113 10.33 -5.17 -6.83
CA ASP A 113 11.26 -6.22 -6.45
C ASP A 113 11.14 -7.41 -7.41
N PRO A 114 12.20 -7.80 -8.13
CA PRO A 114 12.12 -8.87 -9.13
C PRO A 114 11.83 -10.26 -8.54
N ARG A 115 11.90 -10.43 -7.22
CA ARG A 115 11.52 -11.69 -6.54
C ARG A 115 10.01 -11.83 -6.40
N VAL A 116 9.27 -10.72 -6.43
CA VAL A 116 7.80 -10.74 -6.29
C VAL A 116 7.15 -11.16 -7.60
N ALA A 117 6.37 -12.22 -7.52
CA ALA A 117 5.69 -12.85 -8.65
C ALA A 117 4.17 -12.69 -8.62
N ALA A 118 3.58 -12.28 -7.49
CA ALA A 118 2.16 -12.02 -7.33
C ALA A 118 1.89 -11.07 -6.15
N ALA A 119 0.86 -10.23 -6.23
CA ALA A 119 0.48 -9.32 -5.16
C ALA A 119 -1.01 -9.45 -4.77
N PHE A 120 -1.31 -9.46 -3.47
CA PHE A 120 -2.68 -9.46 -2.94
C PHE A 120 -2.91 -8.20 -2.09
N VAL A 121 -3.78 -7.30 -2.55
CA VAL A 121 -3.98 -5.98 -1.94
C VAL A 121 -5.37 -5.87 -1.32
N VAL A 122 -5.43 -5.44 -0.07
CA VAL A 122 -6.69 -5.34 0.69
C VAL A 122 -6.93 -3.89 1.07
N ALA A 123 -8.07 -3.34 0.63
CA ALA A 123 -8.43 -1.93 0.81
C ALA A 123 -7.21 -1.01 0.57
N PRO A 124 -6.52 -1.11 -0.58
CA PRO A 124 -5.26 -0.39 -0.81
C PRO A 124 -5.46 1.12 -0.64
N GLY A 125 -4.44 1.83 -0.17
CA GLY A 125 -4.41 3.29 -0.18
C GLY A 125 -3.52 3.84 -1.31
N LEU A 126 -3.55 5.16 -1.50
CA LEU A 126 -2.74 5.92 -2.45
C LEU A 126 -2.99 5.61 -3.93
N GLY A 127 -4.09 4.93 -4.29
CA GLY A 127 -4.35 4.54 -5.68
C GLY A 127 -4.47 5.75 -6.62
N ALA A 128 -5.09 6.83 -6.15
CA ALA A 128 -5.23 8.09 -6.89
C ALA A 128 -3.90 8.82 -7.12
N LEU A 129 -2.87 8.47 -6.35
CA LEU A 129 -1.54 9.06 -6.47
C LEU A 129 -0.64 8.28 -7.44
N MET A 130 -1.05 7.09 -7.88
CA MET A 130 -0.28 6.27 -8.81
C MET A 130 -0.43 6.77 -10.24
N THR A 131 0.62 6.64 -11.05
CA THR A 131 0.54 6.99 -12.47
C THR A 131 -0.12 5.86 -13.26
N ARG A 132 -1.06 6.23 -14.14
CA ARG A 132 -1.66 5.29 -15.10
C ARG A 132 -0.61 4.50 -15.89
N ALA A 133 0.44 5.18 -16.36
CA ALA A 133 1.53 4.55 -17.11
C ALA A 133 2.22 3.43 -16.31
N SER A 134 2.52 3.66 -15.02
CA SER A 134 3.10 2.60 -14.18
C SER A 134 2.14 1.44 -13.94
N LEU A 135 0.84 1.72 -13.79
CA LEU A 135 -0.17 0.67 -13.60
C LEU A 135 -0.31 -0.22 -14.84
N THR A 136 -0.29 0.38 -16.04
CA THR A 136 -0.30 -0.38 -17.30
C THR A 136 0.97 -1.19 -17.54
N ASP A 137 2.09 -0.82 -16.91
CA ASP A 137 3.38 -1.50 -17.02
C ASP A 137 3.55 -2.64 -15.99
N VAL A 138 2.59 -2.83 -15.07
CA VAL A 138 2.61 -3.94 -14.11
C VAL A 138 2.49 -5.27 -14.86
N SER A 139 3.42 -6.18 -14.58
CA SER A 139 3.60 -7.43 -15.33
C SER A 139 3.36 -8.70 -14.50
N ILE A 140 2.87 -8.57 -13.27
CA ILE A 140 2.56 -9.69 -12.37
C ILE A 140 1.08 -9.65 -11.98
N PRO A 141 0.45 -10.80 -11.68
CA PRO A 141 -0.93 -10.84 -11.23
C PRO A 141 -1.11 -10.05 -9.92
N ILE A 142 -2.16 -9.25 -9.87
CA ILE A 142 -2.65 -8.59 -8.67
C ILE A 142 -4.06 -9.08 -8.37
N GLU A 143 -4.34 -9.38 -7.11
CA GLU A 143 -5.70 -9.60 -6.64
C GLU A 143 -6.10 -8.55 -5.58
N VAL A 144 -7.28 -7.97 -5.71
CA VAL A 144 -7.76 -6.89 -4.82
C VAL A 144 -9.07 -7.23 -4.11
N ARG A 145 -9.18 -6.81 -2.85
CA ARG A 145 -10.40 -6.83 -2.05
C ARG A 145 -10.68 -5.44 -1.48
N TRP A 146 -11.94 -5.04 -1.45
CA TRP A 146 -12.37 -3.77 -0.86
C TRP A 146 -13.73 -3.91 -0.17
N GLY A 147 -14.05 -2.96 0.70
CA GLY A 147 -15.38 -2.83 1.29
C GLY A 147 -16.18 -1.73 0.61
N ASP A 148 -17.49 -1.90 0.48
CA ASP A 148 -18.40 -0.90 -0.12
C ASP A 148 -18.56 0.37 0.72
N ALA A 149 -18.38 0.25 2.03
CA ALA A 149 -18.52 1.32 3.01
C ALA A 149 -17.16 1.82 3.53
N ASP A 150 -16.07 1.53 2.81
CA ASP A 150 -14.75 2.06 3.13
C ASP A 150 -14.67 3.55 2.71
N THR A 151 -14.69 4.43 3.71
CA THR A 151 -14.50 5.87 3.53
C THR A 151 -13.07 6.32 3.81
N THR A 152 -12.20 5.43 4.28
CA THR A 152 -10.78 5.75 4.54
C THR A 152 -10.00 5.65 3.24
N ASN A 153 -10.21 4.55 2.50
CA ASN A 153 -9.66 4.32 1.17
C ASN A 153 -10.81 4.11 0.17
N PRO A 154 -11.50 5.18 -0.27
CA PRO A 154 -12.68 5.07 -1.11
C PRO A 154 -12.40 4.31 -2.41
N PHE A 155 -13.28 3.38 -2.79
CA PHE A 155 -13.13 2.55 -3.99
C PHE A 155 -12.72 3.37 -5.22
N ASP A 156 -13.44 4.47 -5.46
CA ASP A 156 -13.27 5.35 -6.60
C ASP A 156 -11.90 6.01 -6.72
N LEU A 157 -11.24 6.23 -5.58
CA LEU A 157 -9.94 6.89 -5.49
C LEU A 157 -8.82 5.86 -5.40
N ASP A 158 -8.97 4.81 -4.60
CA ASP A 158 -7.85 3.95 -4.26
C ASP A 158 -7.86 2.57 -4.90
N VAL A 159 -9.03 2.06 -5.30
CA VAL A 159 -9.17 0.71 -5.87
C VAL A 159 -9.36 0.76 -7.38
N ARG A 160 -10.29 1.60 -7.85
CA ARG A 160 -10.64 1.74 -9.26
C ARG A 160 -9.44 2.02 -10.16
N PRO A 161 -8.47 2.90 -9.81
CA PRO A 161 -7.30 3.11 -10.67
C PRO A 161 -6.51 1.84 -10.93
N LEU A 162 -6.37 0.95 -9.94
CA LEU A 162 -5.69 -0.34 -10.12
C LEU A 162 -6.52 -1.24 -11.05
N LEU A 163 -7.81 -1.41 -10.77
CA LEU A 163 -8.72 -2.25 -11.57
C LEU A 163 -8.80 -1.81 -13.04
N ASP A 164 -8.81 -0.50 -13.29
CA ASP A 164 -8.96 0.06 -14.64
C ASP A 164 -7.68 -0.03 -15.49
N HIS A 165 -6.51 -0.19 -14.86
CA HIS A 165 -5.22 0.02 -15.54
C HIS A 165 -4.20 -1.10 -15.39
N VAL A 166 -4.26 -1.92 -14.34
CA VAL A 166 -3.38 -3.09 -14.22
C VAL A 166 -3.87 -4.20 -15.15
N PRO A 167 -3.03 -4.76 -16.05
CA PRO A 167 -3.49 -5.72 -17.06
C PRO A 167 -4.01 -7.06 -16.50
N ASP A 168 -3.32 -7.62 -15.51
CA ASP A 168 -3.69 -8.89 -14.84
C ASP A 168 -4.12 -8.58 -13.40
N ILE A 169 -5.26 -7.89 -13.28
CA ILE A 169 -5.89 -7.64 -11.98
C ILE A 169 -7.29 -8.23 -11.92
N HIS A 170 -7.55 -8.90 -10.81
CA HIS A 170 -8.87 -9.40 -10.47
C HIS A 170 -9.25 -8.97 -9.05
N GLY A 171 -10.53 -8.87 -8.77
CA GLY A 171 -10.96 -8.53 -7.42
C GLY A 171 -12.46 -8.46 -7.28
N HIS A 172 -12.92 -8.44 -6.04
CA HIS A 172 -14.31 -8.23 -5.73
C HIS A 172 -14.47 -7.49 -4.39
N GLU A 173 -15.63 -6.85 -4.26
CA GLU A 173 -16.12 -6.28 -3.02
C GLU A 173 -16.48 -7.38 -2.03
N VAL A 174 -15.98 -7.32 -0.80
CA VAL A 174 -16.09 -8.41 0.19
C VAL A 174 -17.51 -8.53 0.78
N GLY A 175 -18.33 -7.48 0.68
CA GLY A 175 -19.72 -7.51 1.11
C GLY A 175 -20.26 -6.14 1.51
N THR A 176 -21.52 -6.13 1.92
CA THR A 176 -22.26 -4.89 2.21
C THR A 176 -21.99 -4.34 3.61
N GLY A 177 -21.81 -3.02 3.70
CA GLY A 177 -21.47 -2.30 4.92
C GLY A 177 -20.06 -2.61 5.45
N VAL A 178 -19.13 -3.05 4.59
CA VAL A 178 -17.75 -3.36 4.99
C VAL A 178 -16.93 -2.07 4.98
N ARG A 179 -16.46 -1.66 6.16
CA ARG A 179 -15.66 -0.44 6.39
C ARG A 179 -14.17 -0.79 6.50
N HIS A 180 -13.31 0.23 6.46
CA HIS A 180 -11.86 0.06 6.48
C HIS A 180 -11.37 -0.76 7.68
N GLU A 181 -11.90 -0.47 8.85
CA GLU A 181 -11.49 -1.10 10.09
C GLU A 181 -11.91 -2.58 10.20
N HIS A 182 -12.93 -3.02 9.45
CA HIS A 182 -13.38 -4.41 9.50
C HIS A 182 -12.33 -5.41 8.98
N PHE A 183 -11.29 -4.94 8.29
CA PHE A 183 -10.15 -5.76 7.86
C PHE A 183 -9.09 -5.96 8.95
N ILE A 184 -9.09 -5.16 10.03
CA ILE A 184 -8.04 -5.17 11.06
C ILE A 184 -8.56 -5.31 12.50
N GLU A 185 -9.70 -4.72 12.82
CA GLU A 185 -10.26 -4.72 14.17
C GLU A 185 -10.60 -6.14 14.66
N PRO A 186 -10.63 -6.35 16.00
CA PRO A 186 -11.12 -7.60 16.57
C PRO A 186 -12.51 -7.92 16.04
N LEU A 187 -12.71 -9.16 15.61
CA LEU A 187 -13.95 -9.62 15.01
C LEU A 187 -15.12 -9.36 15.97
N THR A 188 -15.99 -8.42 15.63
CA THR A 188 -17.36 -8.45 16.18
C THR A 188 -18.08 -9.64 15.54
N PRO A 189 -19.00 -10.33 16.25
CA PRO A 189 -19.63 -11.55 15.72
C PRO A 189 -20.31 -11.38 14.35
N ASP A 190 -20.73 -10.16 14.02
CA ASP A 190 -21.38 -9.76 12.78
C ASP A 190 -20.41 -9.49 11.61
N ARG A 191 -19.08 -9.45 11.86
CA ARG A 191 -18.05 -9.18 10.84
C ARG A 191 -16.87 -10.15 10.89
N ALA A 192 -17.02 -11.27 11.60
CA ALA A 192 -15.99 -12.31 11.72
C ALA A 192 -15.63 -12.98 10.38
N ASP A 193 -16.58 -12.95 9.45
CA ASP A 193 -16.50 -13.51 8.11
C ASP A 193 -15.58 -12.72 7.18
N VAL A 194 -15.54 -11.39 7.28
CA VAL A 194 -14.74 -10.52 6.38
C VAL A 194 -13.26 -10.93 6.37
N ARG A 195 -12.61 -10.95 7.54
CA ARG A 195 -11.18 -11.27 7.63
C ARG A 195 -10.89 -12.72 7.23
N THR A 196 -11.76 -13.65 7.62
CA THR A 196 -11.61 -15.07 7.30
C THR A 196 -11.77 -15.35 5.81
N SER A 197 -12.74 -14.70 5.16
CA SER A 197 -12.97 -14.80 3.72
C SER A 197 -11.79 -14.23 2.94
N VAL A 198 -11.34 -13.02 3.28
CA VAL A 198 -10.22 -12.36 2.60
C VAL A 198 -8.91 -13.13 2.78
N ALA A 199 -8.68 -13.71 3.96
CA ALA A 199 -7.52 -14.56 4.19
C ALA A 199 -7.60 -15.87 3.38
N SER A 200 -8.78 -16.46 3.25
CA SER A 200 -9.00 -17.66 2.43
C SER A 200 -8.73 -17.38 0.95
N ASP A 201 -9.21 -16.23 0.46
CA ASP A 201 -8.96 -15.75 -0.89
C ASP A 201 -7.46 -15.53 -1.15
N ALA A 202 -6.75 -14.90 -0.21
CA ALA A 202 -5.31 -14.70 -0.34
C ALA A 202 -4.54 -16.03 -0.41
N VAL A 203 -4.92 -17.01 0.42
CA VAL A 203 -4.32 -18.36 0.39
C VAL A 203 -4.58 -19.03 -0.95
N GLN A 204 -5.81 -18.97 -1.45
CA GLN A 204 -6.16 -19.54 -2.76
C GLN A 204 -5.33 -18.88 -3.87
N PHE A 205 -5.33 -17.55 -3.93
CA PHE A 205 -4.58 -16.78 -4.91
C PHE A 205 -3.09 -17.15 -4.94
N PHE A 206 -2.42 -17.13 -3.79
CA PHE A 206 -0.99 -17.46 -3.76
C PHE A 206 -0.72 -18.93 -4.07
N THR A 207 -1.62 -19.84 -3.70
CA THR A 207 -1.51 -21.26 -4.07
C THR A 207 -1.55 -21.44 -5.58
N GLU A 208 -2.42 -20.70 -6.27
CA GLU A 208 -2.54 -20.80 -7.74
C GLU A 208 -1.39 -20.10 -8.48
N ARG A 209 -0.90 -18.97 -7.98
CA ARG A 209 0.09 -18.13 -8.70
C ARG A 209 1.55 -18.44 -8.38
N LEU A 210 1.82 -19.03 -7.22
CA LEU A 210 3.19 -19.33 -6.77
C LEU A 210 3.55 -20.82 -6.82
N ALA A 211 2.61 -21.69 -7.20
CA ALA A 211 2.86 -23.10 -7.47
C ALA A 211 3.81 -23.34 -8.66
#